data_AF-A0AAF0TJV3-F1
#
_entry.id   AF-A0AAF0TJV3-F1
#
_cell.length_a   1.000
_cell.length_b   1.000
_cell.length_c   1.000
_cell.angle_alpha   90.00
_cell.angle_beta   90.00
_cell.angle_gamma   90.00
#
_symmetry.space_group_name_H-M   'P 1'
#
loop_
_entity.id
_entity.type
_entity.pdbx_description
1 polymer ?
#
loop_
_entity_poly.entity_id
_entity_poly.type
_entity_poly.pdbx_seq_one_letter_code
_entity_poly.pdbx_strand_id
1 'polypeptide(L)'
;MWAASCLASCCAACACDACRTVVSGISRRSARIAYCGLFSLSLIVSWILREVAAPLMEKIPCKVRLRTHHSAQTALVVTGYAVVAVVMLWQAVFCLLMSDHWKTFQWLDDIVVLLFVACIIFQESLPIDYIAGINSFHTTPNREWFETDAVLRVSLGNFLFFTILAILMIGVKNQKDPRDSMHHGGWMMKIICWCLMVIFMFFLPNGIISFYETISKFGSGLFLLVQVVLLLDFVHSWNDKWVGYDEQFWYVALLVVSLVCYVATLAFNGLLFHFFTPSGQDCGLNTFFIVMTLILIFGFAVVTLHPSVGGSILPASVLSLYCTYLCYSALASEPRDYECNGLHKHSKAVSSGTLALGLLTTVLSVVYSAVRAGSSTTLLSPPSSPRAGSGKPLLPLDKVDEEEEKERSKPVSYSYSFFHLIFSLASMYSAMLLTGWSTSVGESGNLVDVGWPSVWVRIVTGWATAALFIWSQVAPILFPDREF
;
A
#
# COMPACT_ATOMS: atom_id res chain seq x y z
N MET A 1 21.46 -10.55 30.14
CA MET A 1 20.74 -11.31 29.09
C MET A 1 19.36 -11.77 29.56
N TRP A 2 19.20 -12.39 30.73
CA TRP A 2 17.90 -12.86 31.23
C TRP A 2 16.87 -11.77 31.58
N ALA A 3 17.29 -10.64 32.15
CA ALA A 3 16.38 -9.54 32.51
C ALA A 3 15.76 -8.82 31.28
N ALA A 4 16.50 -8.76 30.17
CA ALA A 4 16.00 -8.18 28.91
C ALA A 4 14.95 -9.09 28.24
N SER A 5 15.12 -10.42 28.34
CA SER A 5 14.13 -11.40 27.88
C SER A 5 12.85 -11.35 28.69
N CYS A 6 12.95 -11.16 30.01
CA CYS A 6 11.77 -10.98 30.88
C CYS A 6 11.05 -9.65 30.63
N LEU A 7 11.79 -8.54 30.42
CA LEU A 7 11.16 -7.25 30.08
C LEU A 7 10.47 -7.29 28.71
N ALA A 8 11.09 -7.90 27.69
CA ALA A 8 10.48 -8.08 26.37
C ALA A 8 9.23 -8.98 26.43
N SER A 9 9.25 -10.02 27.26
CA SER A 9 8.10 -10.90 27.49
C SER A 9 6.97 -10.21 28.26
N CYS A 10 7.30 -9.35 29.24
CA CYS A 10 6.31 -8.54 29.98
C CYS A 10 5.70 -7.43 29.11
N CYS A 11 6.50 -6.74 28.29
CA CYS A 11 6.00 -5.75 27.33
C CYS A 11 5.15 -6.40 26.23
N ALA A 12 5.51 -7.60 25.76
CA ALA A 12 4.68 -8.39 24.86
C ALA A 12 3.35 -8.80 25.52
N ALA A 13 3.37 -9.21 26.79
CA ALA A 13 2.15 -9.56 27.52
C ALA A 13 1.21 -8.37 27.75
N CYS A 14 1.72 -7.17 28.06
CA CYS A 14 0.90 -5.96 28.21
C CYS A 14 0.37 -5.43 26.87
N ALA A 15 1.15 -5.53 25.78
CA ALA A 15 0.67 -5.22 24.43
C ALA A 15 -0.38 -6.25 23.94
N CYS A 16 -0.26 -7.51 24.37
CA CYS A 16 -1.22 -8.58 24.05
C CYS A 16 -2.61 -8.31 24.63
N ASP A 17 -2.75 -7.81 25.86
CA ASP A 17 -4.08 -7.62 26.49
C ASP A 17 -4.86 -6.44 25.88
N ALA A 18 -4.16 -5.38 25.44
CA ALA A 18 -4.75 -4.26 24.71
C ALA A 18 -5.16 -4.62 23.26
N CYS A 19 -4.45 -5.54 22.61
CA CYS A 19 -4.76 -5.99 21.24
C CYS A 19 -5.81 -7.12 21.17
N ARG A 20 -5.96 -7.91 22.25
CA ARG A 20 -6.91 -9.04 22.39
C ARG A 20 -8.37 -8.64 22.20
N THR A 21 -8.74 -7.45 22.66
CA THR A 21 -10.08 -6.86 22.52
C THR A 21 -10.36 -6.34 21.11
N VAL A 22 -9.32 -5.99 20.34
CA VAL A 22 -9.45 -5.40 19.00
C VAL A 22 -9.55 -6.48 17.91
N VAL A 23 -8.68 -7.51 17.93
CA VAL A 23 -8.56 -8.50 16.84
C VAL A 23 -9.70 -9.54 16.83
N SER A 24 -10.13 -10.00 18.01
CA SER A 24 -11.25 -10.95 18.15
C SER A 24 -12.62 -10.34 17.79
N GLY A 25 -12.72 -9.01 17.82
CA GLY A 25 -13.86 -8.23 17.33
C GLY A 25 -13.85 -7.99 15.81
N ILE A 26 -12.67 -7.95 15.18
CA ILE A 26 -12.49 -7.64 13.75
C ILE A 26 -12.79 -8.85 12.85
N SER A 27 -12.29 -10.05 13.20
CA SER A 27 -12.50 -11.27 12.40
C SER A 27 -13.98 -11.65 12.28
N ARG A 28 -14.78 -11.38 13.32
CA ARG A 28 -16.23 -11.66 13.35
C ARG A 28 -17.11 -10.68 12.56
N ARG A 29 -16.58 -9.54 12.10
CA ARG A 29 -17.40 -8.46 11.50
C ARG A 29 -17.15 -8.20 10.02
N SER A 30 -15.97 -8.48 9.44
CA SER A 30 -15.76 -8.34 7.99
C SER A 30 -14.44 -8.94 7.50
N ALA A 31 -14.48 -9.82 6.50
CA ALA A 31 -13.30 -10.37 5.82
C ALA A 31 -12.38 -9.26 5.24
N ARG A 32 -12.97 -8.12 4.83
CA ARG A 32 -12.23 -6.99 4.26
C ARG A 32 -11.27 -6.34 5.25
N ILE A 33 -11.70 -6.18 6.50
CA ILE A 33 -10.87 -5.57 7.56
C ILE A 33 -9.73 -6.53 7.93
N ALA A 34 -9.98 -7.84 7.91
CA ALA A 34 -8.94 -8.83 8.14
C ALA A 34 -7.84 -8.80 7.05
N TYR A 35 -8.18 -8.60 5.76
CA TYR A 35 -7.16 -8.38 4.71
C TYR A 35 -6.38 -7.06 4.92
N CYS A 36 -7.05 -5.99 5.38
CA CYS A 36 -6.37 -4.74 5.75
C CYS A 36 -5.38 -4.96 6.91
N GLY A 37 -5.77 -5.76 7.90
CA GLY A 37 -4.90 -6.15 9.01
C GLY A 37 -3.69 -6.94 8.54
N LEU A 38 -3.89 -7.96 7.67
CA LEU A 38 -2.81 -8.76 7.10
C LEU A 38 -1.83 -7.90 6.30
N PHE A 39 -2.35 -6.99 5.46
CA PHE A 39 -1.53 -6.05 4.71
C PHE A 39 -0.77 -5.08 5.64
N SER A 40 -1.42 -4.51 6.64
CA SER A 40 -0.75 -3.59 7.58
C SER A 40 0.35 -4.29 8.38
N LEU A 41 0.11 -5.54 8.79
CA LEU A 41 1.11 -6.38 9.44
C LEU A 41 2.32 -6.59 8.54
N SER A 42 2.12 -6.85 7.24
CA SER A 42 3.23 -7.06 6.32
C SER A 42 4.09 -5.81 6.15
N LEU A 43 3.51 -4.61 6.19
CA LEU A 43 4.25 -3.36 6.19
C LEU A 43 5.10 -3.18 7.45
N ILE A 44 4.57 -3.55 8.62
CA ILE A 44 5.32 -3.54 9.88
C ILE A 44 6.50 -4.50 9.79
N VAL A 45 6.29 -5.72 9.27
CA VAL A 45 7.35 -6.72 9.05
C VAL A 45 8.43 -6.15 8.12
N SER A 46 8.04 -5.56 6.98
CA SER A 46 8.98 -4.94 6.04
C SER A 46 9.77 -3.79 6.68
N TRP A 47 9.13 -2.95 7.48
CA TRP A 47 9.79 -1.84 8.17
C TRP A 47 10.76 -2.33 9.25
N ILE A 48 10.38 -3.33 10.05
CA ILE A 48 11.27 -3.95 11.04
C ILE A 48 12.48 -4.59 10.34
N LEU A 49 12.27 -5.34 9.26
CA LEU A 49 13.37 -5.96 8.53
C LEU A 49 14.32 -4.92 7.94
N ARG A 50 13.79 -3.81 7.45
CA ARG A 50 14.60 -2.67 6.99
C ARG A 50 15.50 -2.14 8.12
N GLU A 51 14.96 -1.86 9.30
CA GLU A 51 15.73 -1.26 10.41
C GLU A 51 16.66 -2.25 11.14
N VAL A 52 16.23 -3.51 11.30
CA VAL A 52 16.89 -4.52 12.15
C VAL A 52 17.87 -5.40 11.38
N ALA A 53 17.59 -5.78 10.13
CA ALA A 53 18.47 -6.67 9.37
C ALA A 53 19.76 -5.96 8.91
N ALA A 54 19.66 -4.66 8.63
CA ALA A 54 20.76 -3.82 8.16
C ALA A 54 21.96 -3.70 9.13
N PRO A 55 21.79 -3.36 10.43
CA PRO A 55 22.91 -3.29 11.39
C PRO A 55 23.48 -4.67 11.76
N LEU A 56 22.73 -5.75 11.52
CA LEU A 56 23.16 -7.11 11.80
C LEU A 56 24.08 -7.66 10.72
N MET A 57 23.82 -7.30 9.45
CA MET A 57 24.64 -7.69 8.30
C MET A 57 25.97 -6.93 8.22
N GLU A 58 26.02 -5.70 8.73
CA GLU A 58 27.24 -4.88 8.79
C GLU A 58 28.29 -5.46 9.76
N LYS A 59 27.87 -6.23 10.77
CA LYS A 59 28.75 -6.83 11.79
C LYS A 59 29.41 -8.14 11.35
N ILE A 60 29.15 -8.60 10.12
CA ILE A 60 29.70 -9.82 9.56
C ILE A 60 30.97 -9.48 8.76
N PRO A 61 32.19 -9.83 9.23
CA PRO A 61 33.42 -9.42 8.57
C PRO A 61 33.59 -10.05 7.17
N CYS A 62 33.64 -9.21 6.14
CA CYS A 62 33.91 -9.60 4.77
C CYS A 62 35.42 -9.76 4.50
N LYS A 63 36.00 -10.87 4.96
CA LYS A 63 37.20 -11.45 4.31
C LYS A 63 36.82 -12.80 3.72
N VAL A 64 35.90 -12.78 2.77
CA VAL A 64 35.51 -13.94 1.95
C VAL A 64 36.41 -13.98 0.71
N ARG A 65 37.73 -14.12 0.91
CA ARG A 65 38.60 -14.60 -0.16
C ARG A 65 39.36 -15.81 0.35
N LEU A 66 38.85 -16.96 -0.11
CA LEU A 66 39.46 -18.29 -0.11
C LEU A 66 39.57 -18.95 1.27
N ARG A 67 38.95 -20.14 1.35
CA ARG A 67 39.01 -21.14 2.43
C ARG A 67 38.23 -20.77 3.70
N THR A 68 37.02 -21.29 3.82
CA THR A 68 36.52 -22.12 4.95
C THR A 68 34.99 -22.09 5.03
N HIS A 69 34.41 -23.17 5.57
CA HIS A 69 32.98 -23.40 5.87
C HIS A 69 32.23 -22.25 6.60
N HIS A 70 32.90 -21.18 7.05
CA HIS A 70 32.35 -20.15 7.92
C HIS A 70 31.51 -19.07 7.21
N SER A 71 31.74 -18.81 5.92
CA SER A 71 31.01 -17.75 5.18
C SER A 71 29.64 -18.19 4.66
N ALA A 72 29.42 -19.49 4.46
CA ALA A 72 28.08 -20.05 4.21
C ALA A 72 27.19 -19.94 5.45
N GLN A 73 27.77 -20.09 6.64
CA GLN A 73 27.06 -19.93 7.91
C GLN A 73 26.52 -18.52 8.11
N THR A 74 27.15 -17.47 7.56
CA THR A 74 26.72 -16.09 7.78
C THR A 74 25.55 -15.65 6.90
N ALA A 75 25.46 -16.14 5.66
CA ALA A 75 24.23 -16.04 4.87
C ALA A 75 23.08 -16.87 5.48
N LEU A 76 23.38 -18.08 5.97
CA LEU A 76 22.45 -18.91 6.76
C LEU A 76 21.93 -18.17 8.01
N VAL A 77 22.79 -17.39 8.66
CA VAL A 77 22.46 -16.63 9.87
C VAL A 77 21.56 -15.44 9.55
N VAL A 78 21.73 -14.75 8.41
CA VAL A 78 20.85 -13.65 7.99
C VAL A 78 19.49 -14.16 7.55
N THR A 79 19.43 -15.21 6.74
CA THR A 79 18.17 -15.90 6.41
C THR A 79 17.54 -16.43 7.70
N GLY A 80 18.34 -16.99 8.60
CA GLY A 80 17.93 -17.45 9.92
C GLY A 80 17.37 -16.32 10.81
N TYR A 81 17.95 -15.13 10.81
CA TYR A 81 17.46 -13.98 11.58
C TYR A 81 16.21 -13.34 10.97
N ALA A 82 16.10 -13.28 9.65
CA ALA A 82 14.88 -12.87 8.97
C ALA A 82 13.74 -13.87 9.24
N VAL A 83 14.03 -15.16 9.20
CA VAL A 83 13.09 -16.22 9.58
C VAL A 83 12.77 -16.15 11.07
N VAL A 84 13.74 -15.92 11.96
CA VAL A 84 13.48 -15.72 13.41
C VAL A 84 12.65 -14.46 13.66
N ALA A 85 12.86 -13.37 12.94
CA ALA A 85 12.03 -12.17 13.04
C ALA A 85 10.61 -12.44 12.53
N VAL A 86 10.46 -13.15 11.41
CA VAL A 86 9.16 -13.59 10.87
C VAL A 86 8.47 -14.61 11.79
N VAL A 87 9.23 -15.48 12.46
CA VAL A 87 8.73 -16.49 13.43
C VAL A 87 8.37 -15.84 14.76
N MET A 88 9.13 -14.85 15.23
CA MET A 88 8.79 -14.04 16.41
C MET A 88 7.57 -13.15 16.14
N LEU A 89 7.47 -12.60 14.92
CA LEU A 89 6.27 -11.90 14.45
C LEU A 89 5.10 -12.87 14.28
N TRP A 90 5.34 -14.12 13.84
CA TRP A 90 4.33 -15.18 13.78
C TRP A 90 3.86 -15.59 15.17
N GLN A 91 4.74 -15.74 16.16
CA GLN A 91 4.37 -16.00 17.55
C GLN A 91 3.55 -14.84 18.13
N ALA A 92 3.95 -13.60 17.84
CA ALA A 92 3.14 -12.43 18.21
C ALA A 92 1.76 -12.46 17.54
N VAL A 93 1.68 -12.73 16.23
CA VAL A 93 0.44 -12.75 15.43
C VAL A 93 -0.47 -13.93 15.75
N PHE A 94 0.09 -15.11 16.04
CA PHE A 94 -0.63 -16.32 16.44
C PHE A 94 -1.23 -16.15 17.83
N CYS A 95 -0.46 -15.55 18.76
CA CYS A 95 -0.95 -15.13 20.07
C CYS A 95 -2.04 -14.04 19.95
N LEU A 96 -1.94 -13.13 18.98
CA LEU A 96 -2.93 -12.07 18.68
C LEU A 96 -4.23 -12.58 18.04
N LEU A 97 -4.19 -13.65 17.23
CA LEU A 97 -5.34 -14.13 16.44
C LEU A 97 -6.15 -15.27 17.09
N MET A 98 -5.56 -16.11 17.96
CA MET A 98 -6.14 -17.40 18.41
C MET A 98 -6.17 -17.59 19.94
N SER A 99 -6.63 -16.57 20.69
CA SER A 99 -6.70 -16.58 22.17
C SER A 99 -7.45 -17.78 22.79
N ASP A 100 -8.54 -18.25 22.17
CA ASP A 100 -9.47 -19.17 22.84
C ASP A 100 -9.03 -20.65 22.78
N HIS A 101 -8.03 -20.98 21.95
CA HIS A 101 -7.54 -22.35 21.74
C HIS A 101 -6.01 -22.51 21.83
N TRP A 102 -5.28 -21.55 22.39
CA TRP A 102 -3.81 -21.57 22.38
C TRP A 102 -3.20 -22.87 22.94
N LYS A 103 -3.82 -23.46 23.98
CA LYS A 103 -3.40 -24.76 24.54
C LYS A 103 -3.64 -25.96 23.62
N THR A 104 -4.58 -25.85 22.69
CA THR A 104 -4.92 -26.91 21.71
C THR A 104 -3.93 -26.94 20.53
N PHE A 105 -3.10 -25.89 20.39
CA PHE A 105 -2.28 -25.67 19.19
C PHE A 105 -0.78 -25.51 19.46
N GLN A 106 -0.31 -25.92 20.63
CA GLN A 106 1.12 -25.93 20.98
C GLN A 106 1.98 -26.77 20.00
N TRP A 107 1.37 -27.74 19.32
CA TRP A 107 1.99 -28.53 18.24
C TRP A 107 2.27 -27.74 16.94
N LEU A 108 1.67 -26.56 16.73
CA LEU A 108 2.03 -25.67 15.62
C LEU A 108 3.36 -24.96 15.88
N ASP A 109 3.70 -24.67 17.14
CA ASP A 109 5.05 -24.22 17.49
C ASP A 109 6.08 -25.30 17.10
N ASP A 110 5.76 -26.58 17.36
CA ASP A 110 6.60 -27.71 16.95
C ASP A 110 6.69 -27.83 15.42
N ILE A 111 5.60 -27.61 14.66
CA ILE A 111 5.62 -27.63 13.19
C ILE A 111 6.42 -26.46 12.61
N VAL A 112 6.30 -25.26 13.16
CA VAL A 112 7.07 -24.09 12.69
C VAL A 112 8.54 -24.24 13.05
N VAL A 113 8.85 -24.76 14.24
CA VAL A 113 10.21 -25.15 14.62
C VAL A 113 10.71 -26.29 13.72
N LEU A 114 9.88 -27.26 13.35
CA LEU A 114 10.23 -28.33 12.40
C LEU A 114 10.41 -27.79 10.98
N LEU A 115 9.65 -26.81 10.52
CA LEU A 115 9.84 -26.15 9.23
C LEU A 115 11.09 -25.26 9.24
N PHE A 116 11.38 -24.61 10.35
CA PHE A 116 12.62 -23.85 10.59
C PHE A 116 13.84 -24.78 10.61
N VAL A 117 13.76 -25.88 11.35
CA VAL A 117 14.79 -26.92 11.42
C VAL A 117 14.92 -27.62 10.07
N ALA A 118 13.82 -27.94 9.38
CA ALA A 118 13.85 -28.49 8.02
C ALA A 118 14.41 -27.49 7.02
N CYS A 119 14.18 -26.18 7.20
CA CYS A 119 14.76 -25.14 6.36
C CYS A 119 16.28 -25.01 6.60
N ILE A 120 16.73 -25.04 7.85
CA ILE A 120 18.15 -25.11 8.22
C ILE A 120 18.79 -26.38 7.64
N ILE A 121 18.15 -27.54 7.83
CA ILE A 121 18.62 -28.84 7.33
C ILE A 121 18.64 -28.86 5.79
N PHE A 122 17.61 -28.35 5.13
CA PHE A 122 17.54 -28.26 3.67
C PHE A 122 18.60 -27.30 3.13
N GLN A 123 18.89 -26.20 3.83
CA GLN A 123 19.93 -25.25 3.47
C GLN A 123 21.36 -25.77 3.76
N GLU A 124 21.54 -26.65 4.75
CA GLU A 124 22.76 -27.44 4.93
C GLU A 124 22.91 -28.57 3.90
N SER A 125 21.80 -29.02 3.30
CA SER A 125 21.76 -30.11 2.31
C SER A 125 21.92 -29.64 0.86
N LEU A 126 21.79 -28.34 0.59
CA LEU A 126 21.98 -27.77 -0.75
C LEU A 126 23.49 -27.64 -1.04
N PRO A 127 23.98 -28.11 -2.21
CA PRO A 127 25.39 -27.96 -2.57
C PRO A 127 25.78 -26.48 -2.62
N ILE A 128 26.98 -26.17 -2.12
CA ILE A 128 27.52 -24.80 -1.97
C ILE A 128 27.46 -24.01 -3.29
N ASP A 129 27.56 -24.69 -4.43
CA ASP A 129 27.47 -24.10 -5.77
C ASP A 129 26.08 -23.52 -6.10
N TYR A 130 25.00 -24.07 -5.52
CA TYR A 130 23.64 -23.58 -5.70
C TYR A 130 23.37 -22.33 -4.84
N ILE A 131 23.90 -22.31 -3.62
CA ILE A 131 23.85 -21.13 -2.72
C ILE A 131 24.71 -19.99 -3.28
N ALA A 132 25.86 -20.31 -3.88
CA ALA A 132 26.72 -19.36 -4.60
C ALA A 132 26.02 -18.77 -5.84
N GLY A 133 25.09 -19.50 -6.46
CA GLY A 133 24.26 -19.01 -7.58
C GLY A 133 23.09 -18.10 -7.18
N ILE A 134 22.62 -18.16 -5.93
CA ILE A 134 21.53 -17.30 -5.42
C ILE A 134 22.03 -15.89 -5.12
N ASN A 135 23.27 -15.76 -4.62
CA ASN A 135 23.91 -14.51 -4.20
C ASN A 135 25.38 -14.46 -4.67
N SER A 136 25.62 -14.30 -5.98
CA SER A 136 26.97 -14.09 -6.50
C SER A 136 27.35 -12.61 -6.42
N PHE A 137 28.17 -12.24 -5.43
CA PHE A 137 28.71 -10.90 -5.32
C PHE A 137 30.22 -10.90 -5.57
N HIS A 138 30.67 -10.07 -6.51
CA HIS A 138 32.10 -9.81 -6.70
C HIS A 138 32.66 -8.88 -5.59
N THR A 139 31.81 -8.06 -5.00
CA THR A 139 32.07 -7.09 -3.93
C THR A 139 30.86 -7.02 -3.01
N THR A 140 31.07 -6.88 -1.69
CA THR A 140 29.95 -6.79 -0.74
C THR A 140 29.11 -5.54 -0.95
N PRO A 141 27.78 -5.67 -1.12
CA PRO A 141 26.89 -4.52 -1.24
C PRO A 141 26.88 -3.64 0.02
N ASN A 142 26.45 -2.39 -0.15
CA ASN A 142 26.27 -1.45 0.95
C ASN A 142 25.03 -1.79 1.80
N ARG A 143 24.91 -1.16 2.97
CA ARG A 143 23.77 -1.35 3.89
C ARG A 143 22.41 -1.09 3.22
N GLU A 144 22.33 -0.07 2.39
CA GLU A 144 21.11 0.32 1.67
C GLU A 144 20.60 -0.79 0.73
N TRP A 145 21.51 -1.56 0.13
CA TRP A 145 21.17 -2.71 -0.70
C TRP A 145 20.41 -3.77 0.10
N PHE A 146 20.92 -4.11 1.27
CA PHE A 146 20.34 -5.12 2.15
C PHE A 146 18.97 -4.70 2.72
N GLU A 147 18.83 -3.42 3.07
CA GLU A 147 17.56 -2.81 3.44
C GLU A 147 16.53 -2.95 2.32
N THR A 148 16.94 -2.66 1.09
CA THR A 148 16.10 -2.67 -0.10
C THR A 148 15.67 -4.09 -0.48
N ASP A 149 16.61 -5.03 -0.49
CA ASP A 149 16.37 -6.43 -0.86
C ASP A 149 15.38 -7.11 0.11
N ALA A 150 15.53 -6.90 1.42
CA ALA A 150 14.62 -7.48 2.42
C ALA A 150 13.17 -6.98 2.25
N VAL A 151 12.99 -5.68 2.00
CA VAL A 151 11.67 -5.08 1.75
C VAL A 151 11.04 -5.65 0.47
N LEU A 152 11.82 -5.75 -0.61
CA LEU A 152 11.35 -6.25 -1.90
C LEU A 152 10.88 -7.72 -1.82
N ARG A 153 11.58 -8.57 -1.06
CA ARG A 153 11.20 -9.98 -0.89
C ARG A 153 9.87 -10.14 -0.15
N VAL A 154 9.69 -9.43 0.96
CA VAL A 154 8.40 -9.46 1.68
C VAL A 154 7.28 -8.92 0.80
N SER A 155 7.54 -7.83 0.08
CA SER A 155 6.57 -7.25 -0.84
C SER A 155 6.21 -8.18 -1.99
N LEU A 156 7.18 -8.90 -2.57
CA LEU A 156 6.92 -9.87 -3.63
C LEU A 156 6.00 -10.99 -3.12
N GLY A 157 6.21 -11.45 -1.88
CA GLY A 157 5.34 -12.45 -1.24
C GLY A 157 3.91 -11.94 -1.09
N ASN A 158 3.73 -10.70 -0.62
CA ASN A 158 2.42 -10.04 -0.55
C ASN A 158 1.78 -9.89 -1.93
N PHE A 159 2.51 -9.36 -2.90
CA PHE A 159 2.06 -9.13 -4.26
C PHE A 159 1.55 -10.42 -4.88
N LEU A 160 2.31 -11.51 -4.79
CA LEU A 160 1.90 -12.81 -5.33
C LEU A 160 0.68 -13.36 -4.57
N PHE A 161 0.65 -13.29 -3.24
CA PHE A 161 -0.49 -13.75 -2.45
C PHE A 161 -1.80 -13.06 -2.84
N PHE A 162 -1.81 -11.72 -2.89
CA PHE A 162 -3.01 -10.97 -3.28
C PHE A 162 -3.34 -11.12 -4.77
N THR A 163 -2.35 -11.26 -5.65
CA THR A 163 -2.58 -11.51 -7.07
C THR A 163 -3.22 -12.88 -7.32
N ILE A 164 -2.76 -13.92 -6.63
CA ILE A 164 -3.36 -15.26 -6.71
C ILE A 164 -4.82 -15.19 -6.24
N LEU A 165 -5.10 -14.53 -5.12
CA LEU A 165 -6.47 -14.33 -4.66
C LEU A 165 -7.30 -13.51 -5.67
N ALA A 166 -6.73 -12.48 -6.29
CA ALA A 166 -7.42 -11.70 -7.32
C ALA A 166 -7.81 -12.54 -8.53
N ILE A 167 -6.92 -13.44 -8.98
CA ILE A 167 -7.14 -14.35 -10.12
C ILE A 167 -8.19 -15.41 -9.76
N LEU A 168 -8.08 -16.04 -8.58
CA LEU A 168 -9.04 -17.06 -8.13
C LEU A 168 -10.47 -16.52 -8.01
N MET A 169 -10.60 -15.23 -7.70
CA MET A 169 -11.89 -14.55 -7.51
C MET A 169 -12.44 -13.89 -8.78
N ILE A 170 -11.85 -14.12 -9.96
CA ILE A 170 -12.38 -13.62 -11.24
C ILE A 170 -13.75 -14.25 -11.53
N GLY A 171 -14.72 -13.41 -11.87
CA GLY A 171 -16.04 -13.85 -12.32
C GLY A 171 -16.96 -14.37 -11.21
N VAL A 172 -16.65 -14.13 -9.93
CA VAL A 172 -17.58 -14.37 -8.82
C VAL A 172 -18.68 -13.29 -8.87
N LYS A 173 -19.94 -13.72 -8.98
CA LYS A 173 -21.09 -12.80 -9.09
C LYS A 173 -22.12 -12.99 -7.98
N ASN A 174 -22.21 -14.19 -7.42
CA ASN A 174 -23.25 -14.56 -6.46
C ASN A 174 -22.62 -15.14 -5.19
N GLN A 175 -23.24 -14.90 -4.02
CA GLN A 175 -22.76 -15.42 -2.73
C GLN A 175 -22.87 -16.96 -2.61
N LYS A 176 -23.59 -17.61 -3.52
CA LYS A 176 -23.71 -19.08 -3.57
C LYS A 176 -22.49 -19.75 -4.22
N ASP A 177 -21.62 -18.99 -4.90
CA ASP A 177 -20.36 -19.52 -5.44
C ASP A 177 -19.50 -20.07 -4.28
N PRO A 178 -18.92 -21.29 -4.37
CA PRO A 178 -18.08 -21.84 -3.31
C PRO A 178 -16.83 -20.98 -3.02
N ARG A 179 -16.43 -20.17 -4.00
CA ARG A 179 -15.36 -19.17 -3.91
C ARG A 179 -15.69 -18.04 -2.94
N ASP A 180 -16.96 -17.75 -2.69
CA ASP A 180 -17.39 -16.78 -1.67
C ASP A 180 -17.00 -17.26 -0.26
N SER A 181 -17.22 -18.55 0.02
CA SER A 181 -16.80 -19.18 1.27
C SER A 181 -15.27 -19.12 1.45
N MET A 182 -14.52 -19.31 0.36
CA MET A 182 -13.06 -19.12 0.38
C MET A 182 -12.66 -17.67 0.66
N HIS A 183 -13.39 -16.66 0.18
CA HIS A 183 -13.06 -15.26 0.43
C HIS A 183 -13.31 -14.86 1.89
N HIS A 184 -14.41 -15.32 2.49
CA HIS A 184 -14.81 -14.96 3.85
C HIS A 184 -14.22 -15.86 4.95
N GLY A 185 -14.03 -17.15 4.66
CA GLY A 185 -13.57 -18.17 5.60
C GLY A 185 -12.10 -18.54 5.44
N GLY A 186 -11.69 -19.64 6.08
CA GLY A 186 -10.35 -20.24 5.88
C GLY A 186 -9.16 -19.35 6.29
N TRP A 187 -9.36 -18.39 7.21
CA TRP A 187 -8.33 -17.43 7.61
C TRP A 187 -7.04 -18.08 8.11
N MET A 188 -7.12 -19.17 8.87
CA MET A 188 -5.94 -19.89 9.33
C MET A 188 -5.09 -20.40 8.15
N MET A 189 -5.71 -21.03 7.16
CA MET A 189 -5.03 -21.51 5.96
C MET A 189 -4.42 -20.35 5.16
N LYS A 190 -5.14 -19.22 5.05
CA LYS A 190 -4.64 -18.02 4.35
C LYS A 190 -3.40 -17.43 5.02
N ILE A 191 -3.40 -17.30 6.34
CA ILE A 191 -2.26 -16.77 7.09
C ILE A 191 -1.05 -17.69 6.94
N ILE A 192 -1.24 -19.01 7.07
CA ILE A 192 -0.17 -19.98 6.85
C ILE A 192 0.39 -19.89 5.43
N CYS A 193 -0.49 -19.89 4.42
CA CYS A 193 -0.11 -19.75 3.02
C CYS A 193 0.66 -18.45 2.76
N TRP A 194 0.18 -17.32 3.31
CA TRP A 194 0.85 -16.03 3.23
C TRP A 194 2.25 -16.07 3.86
N CYS A 195 2.39 -16.60 5.08
CA CYS A 195 3.70 -16.75 5.74
C CYS A 195 4.66 -17.61 4.90
N LEU A 196 4.20 -18.76 4.41
CA LEU A 196 4.99 -19.65 3.56
C LEU A 196 5.43 -18.96 2.27
N MET A 197 4.56 -18.19 1.64
CA MET A 197 4.91 -17.41 0.45
C MET A 197 5.98 -16.35 0.75
N VAL A 198 5.85 -15.60 1.85
CA VAL A 198 6.84 -14.59 2.25
C VAL A 198 8.19 -15.24 2.54
N ILE A 199 8.20 -16.34 3.31
CA ILE A 199 9.43 -17.10 3.61
C ILE A 199 10.04 -17.64 2.31
N PHE A 200 9.22 -18.16 1.40
CA PHE A 200 9.69 -18.68 0.11
C PHE A 200 10.42 -17.63 -0.72
N MET A 201 10.01 -16.35 -0.66
CA MET A 201 10.68 -15.26 -1.39
C MET A 201 12.13 -15.02 -0.95
N PHE A 202 12.53 -15.46 0.24
CA PHE A 202 13.93 -15.37 0.68
C PHE A 202 14.85 -16.38 0.01
N PHE A 203 14.32 -17.42 -0.64
CA PHE A 203 15.12 -18.38 -1.41
C PHE A 203 15.24 -18.02 -2.90
N LEU A 204 14.57 -16.95 -3.35
CA LEU A 204 14.65 -16.53 -4.75
C LEU A 204 15.99 -15.82 -5.05
N PRO A 205 16.58 -16.03 -6.23
CA PRO A 205 17.80 -15.34 -6.66
C PRO A 205 17.57 -13.85 -6.90
N ASN A 206 18.62 -13.05 -6.72
CA ASN A 206 18.55 -11.58 -6.83
C ASN A 206 18.09 -11.08 -8.21
N GLY A 207 18.32 -11.84 -9.28
CA GLY A 207 17.85 -11.49 -10.62
C GLY A 207 16.32 -11.35 -10.68
N ILE A 208 15.57 -12.21 -9.97
CA ILE A 208 14.10 -12.11 -9.91
C ILE A 208 13.67 -10.91 -9.07
N ILE A 209 14.38 -10.63 -7.98
CA ILE A 209 14.08 -9.49 -7.11
C ILE A 209 14.32 -8.16 -7.84
N SER A 210 15.40 -8.05 -8.62
CA SER A 210 15.68 -6.87 -9.44
C SER A 210 14.64 -6.67 -10.55
N PHE A 211 14.18 -7.76 -11.17
CA PHE A 211 13.07 -7.70 -12.13
C PHE A 211 11.77 -7.23 -11.46
N TYR A 212 11.45 -7.77 -10.28
CA TYR A 212 10.30 -7.34 -9.50
C TYR A 212 10.41 -5.87 -9.07
N GLU A 213 11.58 -5.39 -8.69
CA GLU A 213 11.82 -3.97 -8.37
C GLU A 213 11.46 -3.08 -9.56
N THR A 214 11.85 -3.47 -10.77
CA THR A 214 11.55 -2.74 -12.00
C THR A 214 10.05 -2.70 -12.27
N ILE A 215 9.37 -3.84 -12.20
CA ILE A 215 7.89 -3.90 -12.37
C ILE A 215 7.20 -3.10 -11.25
N SER A 216 7.71 -3.17 -10.02
CA SER A 216 7.16 -2.46 -8.86
C SER A 216 7.08 -0.97 -9.06
N LYS A 217 8.01 -0.35 -9.79
CA LYS A 217 7.94 1.08 -10.15
C LYS A 217 6.71 1.40 -10.99
N PHE A 218 6.41 0.58 -11.99
CA PHE A 218 5.22 0.75 -12.83
C PHE A 218 3.92 0.45 -12.05
N GLY A 219 3.88 -0.65 -11.30
CA GLY A 219 2.70 -1.00 -10.49
C GLY A 219 2.41 0.01 -9.39
N SER A 220 3.46 0.64 -8.83
CA SER A 220 3.32 1.76 -7.90
C SER A 220 2.64 2.98 -8.54
N GLY A 221 2.97 3.29 -9.79
CA GLY A 221 2.27 4.33 -10.56
C GLY A 221 0.79 4.02 -10.74
N LEU A 222 0.44 2.76 -11.03
CA LEU A 222 -0.96 2.34 -11.13
C LEU A 222 -1.69 2.42 -9.78
N PHE A 223 -1.02 2.06 -8.68
CA PHE A 223 -1.58 2.23 -7.34
C PHE A 223 -1.83 3.69 -6.98
N LEU A 224 -0.92 4.61 -7.36
CA LEU A 224 -1.14 6.04 -7.15
C LEU A 224 -2.40 6.53 -7.86
N LEU A 225 -2.69 6.05 -9.08
CA LEU A 225 -3.95 6.35 -9.77
C LEU A 225 -5.17 5.81 -9.02
N VAL A 226 -5.09 4.59 -8.50
CA VAL A 226 -6.18 4.03 -7.65
C VAL A 226 -6.36 4.87 -6.39
N GLN A 227 -5.26 5.28 -5.75
CA GLN A 227 -5.29 6.12 -4.55
C GLN A 227 -5.96 7.46 -4.81
N VAL A 228 -5.72 8.07 -5.98
CA VAL A 228 -6.40 9.30 -6.42
C VAL A 228 -7.90 9.08 -6.54
N VAL A 229 -8.32 8.00 -7.20
CA VAL A 229 -9.74 7.70 -7.39
C VAL A 229 -10.45 7.49 -6.04
N LEU A 230 -9.79 6.80 -5.11
CA LEU A 230 -10.28 6.62 -3.74
C LEU A 230 -10.35 7.95 -2.98
N LEU A 231 -9.36 8.84 -3.16
CA LEU A 231 -9.38 10.18 -2.57
C LEU A 231 -10.54 11.01 -3.13
N LEU A 232 -10.77 10.98 -4.45
CA LEU A 232 -11.87 11.68 -5.09
C LEU A 232 -13.21 11.20 -4.51
N ASP A 233 -13.43 9.89 -4.46
CA ASP A 233 -14.65 9.30 -3.87
C ASP A 233 -14.82 9.66 -2.39
N PHE A 234 -13.72 9.69 -1.63
CA PHE A 234 -13.72 10.14 -0.23
C PHE A 234 -14.16 11.60 -0.10
N VAL A 235 -13.57 12.51 -0.88
CA VAL A 235 -13.86 13.94 -0.73
C VAL A 235 -15.27 14.27 -1.21
N HIS A 236 -15.76 13.64 -2.29
CA HIS A 236 -17.16 13.78 -2.70
C HIS A 236 -18.11 13.20 -1.65
N SER A 237 -17.84 12.00 -1.12
CA SER A 237 -18.68 11.44 -0.05
C SER A 237 -18.65 12.29 1.22
N TRP A 238 -17.53 12.92 1.55
CA TRP A 238 -17.42 13.85 2.66
C TRP A 238 -18.27 15.10 2.41
N ASN A 239 -18.14 15.69 1.22
CA ASN A 239 -18.96 16.82 0.80
C ASN A 239 -20.46 16.52 0.91
N ASP A 240 -20.91 15.41 0.33
CA ASP A 240 -22.35 15.09 0.26
C ASP A 240 -22.94 14.85 1.66
N LYS A 241 -22.15 14.29 2.58
CA LYS A 241 -22.56 14.15 3.99
C LYS A 241 -22.74 15.50 4.67
N TRP A 242 -21.80 16.42 4.49
CA TRP A 242 -21.86 17.74 5.13
C TRP A 242 -22.95 18.62 4.52
N VAL A 243 -23.10 18.59 3.20
CA VAL A 243 -24.20 19.28 2.49
C VAL A 243 -25.56 18.69 2.90
N GLY A 244 -25.64 17.37 3.06
CA GLY A 244 -26.87 16.66 3.42
C GLY A 244 -27.38 16.89 4.85
N TYR A 245 -26.57 17.48 5.75
CA TYR A 245 -27.07 17.92 7.06
C TYR A 245 -28.00 19.14 6.94
N ASP A 246 -27.88 19.93 5.88
CA ASP A 246 -28.74 21.09 5.61
C ASP A 246 -28.77 22.13 6.75
N GLU A 247 -27.62 22.35 7.41
CA GLU A 247 -27.47 23.37 8.47
C GLU A 247 -26.40 24.41 8.11
N GLN A 248 -26.63 25.66 8.50
CA GLN A 248 -25.71 26.78 8.24
C GLN A 248 -24.28 26.54 8.77
N PHE A 249 -24.16 25.84 9.91
CA PHE A 249 -22.85 25.51 10.48
C PHE A 249 -21.99 24.68 9.51
N TRP A 250 -22.58 23.64 8.90
CA TRP A 250 -21.84 22.77 7.98
C TRP A 250 -21.47 23.47 6.68
N TYR A 251 -22.30 24.39 6.19
CA TYR A 251 -21.94 25.23 5.03
C TYR A 251 -20.77 26.17 5.33
N VAL A 252 -20.75 26.80 6.52
CA VAL A 252 -19.60 27.62 6.95
C VAL A 252 -18.36 26.76 7.12
N ALA A 253 -18.48 25.57 7.71
CA ALA A 253 -17.37 24.63 7.86
C ALA A 253 -16.80 24.19 6.50
N LEU A 254 -17.65 23.86 5.52
CA LEU A 254 -17.24 23.56 4.14
C LEU A 254 -16.43 24.70 3.53
N LEU A 255 -16.90 25.94 3.67
CA LEU A 255 -16.24 27.11 3.13
C LEU A 255 -14.88 27.35 3.79
N VAL A 256 -14.81 27.26 5.13
CA VAL A 256 -13.58 27.47 5.90
C VAL A 256 -12.52 26.43 5.53
N VAL A 257 -12.90 25.15 5.48
CA VAL A 257 -11.97 24.07 5.09
C VAL A 257 -11.47 24.30 3.66
N SER A 258 -12.36 24.66 2.74
CA SER A 258 -11.99 24.91 1.34
C SER A 258 -11.04 26.10 1.18
N LEU A 259 -11.28 27.18 1.93
CA LEU A 259 -10.42 28.36 1.93
C LEU A 259 -9.03 28.03 2.45
N VAL A 260 -8.94 27.29 3.56
CA VAL A 260 -7.65 26.84 4.12
C VAL A 260 -6.89 25.98 3.11
N CYS A 261 -7.57 25.04 2.43
CA CYS A 261 -6.96 24.21 1.39
C CYS A 261 -6.41 25.03 0.22
N TYR A 262 -7.14 26.04 -0.27
CA TYR A 262 -6.65 26.89 -1.36
C TYR A 262 -5.48 27.78 -0.92
N VAL A 263 -5.54 28.38 0.28
CA VAL A 263 -4.43 29.18 0.80
C VAL A 263 -3.17 28.33 0.96
N ALA A 264 -3.31 27.12 1.52
CA ALA A 264 -2.22 26.15 1.63
C ALA A 264 -1.67 25.75 0.25
N THR A 265 -2.54 25.54 -0.74
CA THR A 265 -2.17 25.21 -2.12
C THR A 265 -1.30 26.31 -2.73
N LEU A 266 -1.73 27.57 -2.64
CA LEU A 266 -0.98 28.71 -3.19
C LEU A 266 0.35 28.93 -2.45
N ALA A 267 0.34 28.87 -1.12
CA ALA A 267 1.55 28.98 -0.31
C ALA A 267 2.56 27.87 -0.64
N PHE A 268 2.08 26.63 -0.79
CA PHE A 268 2.94 25.49 -1.09
C PHE A 268 3.56 25.61 -2.49
N ASN A 269 2.80 26.03 -3.51
CA ASN A 269 3.36 26.33 -4.83
C ASN A 269 4.44 27.44 -4.77
N GLY A 270 4.24 28.47 -3.93
CA GLY A 270 5.27 29.49 -3.67
C GLY A 270 6.57 28.90 -3.11
N LEU A 271 6.47 27.94 -2.19
CA LEU A 271 7.63 27.19 -1.69
C LEU A 271 8.27 26.34 -2.79
N LEU A 272 7.50 25.76 -3.71
CA LEU A 272 8.06 25.00 -4.83
C LEU A 272 8.91 25.87 -5.75
N PHE A 273 8.44 27.08 -6.10
CA PHE A 273 9.26 28.03 -6.83
C PHE A 273 10.55 28.39 -6.06
N HIS A 274 10.46 28.59 -4.74
CA HIS A 274 11.64 28.91 -3.94
C HIS A 274 12.69 27.79 -3.94
N PHE A 275 12.28 26.52 -3.79
CA PHE A 275 13.20 25.39 -3.65
C PHE A 275 13.64 24.75 -4.97
N PHE A 276 12.82 24.80 -6.02
CA PHE A 276 13.05 24.07 -7.27
C PHE A 276 13.33 24.96 -8.49
N THR A 277 13.31 26.30 -8.31
CA THR A 277 13.69 27.27 -9.35
C THR A 277 14.69 28.32 -8.81
N PRO A 278 15.92 27.93 -8.42
CA PRO A 278 16.93 28.85 -7.93
C PRO A 278 17.36 29.87 -9.00
N SER A 279 17.58 31.12 -8.58
CA SER A 279 18.07 32.17 -9.49
C SER A 279 19.48 31.86 -10.00
N GLY A 280 19.67 31.90 -11.32
CA GLY A 280 20.98 31.70 -11.97
C GLY A 280 21.15 30.36 -12.70
N GLN A 281 20.12 29.51 -12.75
CA GLN A 281 20.09 28.29 -13.55
C GLN A 281 18.80 28.16 -14.36
N ASP A 282 18.87 27.52 -15.52
CA ASP A 282 17.73 27.33 -16.43
C ASP A 282 16.85 26.13 -16.00
N CYS A 283 16.03 26.34 -14.97
CA CYS A 283 15.11 25.33 -14.43
C CYS A 283 13.73 25.35 -15.13
N GLY A 284 13.74 25.34 -16.47
CA GLY A 284 12.53 25.47 -17.29
C GLY A 284 11.54 24.32 -17.12
N LEU A 285 12.02 23.10 -16.91
CA LEU A 285 11.16 21.92 -16.73
C LEU A 285 10.41 21.97 -15.40
N ASN A 286 11.08 22.34 -14.30
CA ASN A 286 10.46 22.48 -12.99
C ASN A 286 9.44 23.61 -13.00
N THR A 287 9.80 24.73 -13.63
CA THR A 287 8.88 25.86 -13.85
C THR A 287 7.63 25.41 -14.62
N PHE A 288 7.80 24.63 -15.69
CA PHE A 288 6.69 24.08 -16.45
C PHE A 288 5.77 23.19 -15.59
N PHE A 289 6.33 22.27 -14.80
CA PHE A 289 5.52 21.40 -13.93
C PHE A 289 4.73 22.19 -12.87
N ILE A 290 5.33 23.20 -12.24
CA ILE A 290 4.66 24.02 -11.22
C ILE A 290 3.57 24.87 -11.89
N VAL A 291 3.87 25.55 -12.99
CA VAL A 291 2.92 26.41 -13.71
C VAL A 291 1.76 25.58 -14.26
N MET A 292 2.02 24.43 -14.86
CA MET A 292 0.95 23.54 -15.33
C MET A 292 0.05 23.06 -14.18
N THR A 293 0.64 22.77 -13.02
CA THR A 293 -0.14 22.41 -11.83
C THR A 293 -1.06 23.57 -11.40
N LEU A 294 -0.57 24.80 -11.40
CA LEU A 294 -1.38 26.00 -11.12
C LEU A 294 -2.51 26.22 -12.14
N ILE A 295 -2.24 25.98 -13.43
CA ILE A 295 -3.26 26.07 -14.48
C ILE A 295 -4.38 25.03 -14.23
N LEU A 296 -4.03 23.79 -13.87
CA LEU A 296 -5.01 22.75 -13.54
C LEU A 296 -5.84 23.12 -12.32
N ILE A 297 -5.21 23.65 -11.27
CA ILE A 297 -5.90 24.14 -10.06
C ILE A 297 -6.89 25.26 -10.39
N PHE A 298 -6.48 26.22 -11.22
CA PHE A 298 -7.38 27.25 -11.72
C PHE A 298 -8.54 26.65 -12.53
N GLY A 299 -8.26 25.65 -13.37
CA GLY A 299 -9.27 24.89 -14.11
C GLY A 299 -10.30 24.22 -13.19
N PHE A 300 -9.88 23.63 -12.06
CA PHE A 300 -10.79 23.05 -11.08
C PHE A 300 -11.76 24.10 -10.53
N ALA A 301 -11.25 25.27 -10.14
CA ALA A 301 -12.08 26.35 -9.62
C ALA A 301 -13.10 26.84 -10.66
N VAL A 302 -12.68 27.02 -11.93
CA VAL A 302 -13.57 27.45 -13.01
C VAL A 302 -14.68 26.44 -13.27
N VAL A 303 -14.35 25.15 -13.37
CA VAL A 303 -15.34 24.09 -13.65
C VAL A 303 -16.33 23.96 -12.49
N THR A 304 -15.85 23.92 -11.25
CA THR A 304 -16.71 23.76 -10.07
C THR A 304 -17.62 24.95 -9.83
N LEU A 305 -17.17 26.18 -10.10
CA LEU A 305 -17.98 27.39 -9.95
C LEU A 305 -18.93 27.64 -11.14
N HIS A 306 -18.83 26.85 -12.21
CA HIS A 306 -19.69 27.03 -13.37
C HIS A 306 -21.17 26.76 -13.00
N PRO A 307 -22.10 27.69 -13.29
CA PRO A 307 -23.50 27.58 -12.85
C PRO A 307 -24.22 26.29 -13.28
N SER A 308 -23.83 25.71 -14.41
CA SER A 308 -24.45 24.47 -14.92
C SER A 308 -23.97 23.19 -14.22
N VAL A 309 -22.87 23.23 -13.47
CA VAL A 309 -22.33 22.07 -12.76
C VAL A 309 -22.95 21.93 -11.37
N GLY A 310 -23.26 23.05 -10.70
CA GLY A 310 -23.77 23.02 -9.32
C GLY A 310 -22.80 22.34 -8.34
N GLY A 311 -21.50 22.38 -8.64
CA GLY A 311 -20.47 21.66 -7.89
C GLY A 311 -20.13 22.31 -6.55
N SER A 312 -19.60 21.52 -5.62
CA SER A 312 -19.08 22.03 -4.34
C SER A 312 -17.60 22.37 -4.44
N ILE A 313 -17.22 23.48 -3.78
CA ILE A 313 -15.84 23.98 -3.75
C ILE A 313 -14.88 23.11 -2.91
N LEU A 314 -15.42 22.30 -1.98
CA LEU A 314 -14.59 21.44 -1.11
C LEU A 314 -13.81 20.40 -1.91
N PRO A 315 -14.43 19.53 -2.74
CA PRO A 315 -13.72 18.63 -3.64
C PRO A 315 -12.61 19.29 -4.46
N ALA A 316 -12.88 20.43 -5.11
CA ALA A 316 -11.90 21.14 -5.90
C ALA A 316 -10.70 21.61 -5.08
N SER A 317 -10.93 22.14 -3.87
CA SER A 317 -9.87 22.66 -3.01
C SER A 317 -8.93 21.57 -2.45
N VAL A 318 -9.47 20.42 -2.02
CA VAL A 318 -8.68 19.31 -1.50
C VAL A 318 -7.86 18.65 -2.62
N LEU A 319 -8.46 18.49 -3.81
CA LEU A 319 -7.79 17.95 -4.99
C LEU A 319 -6.68 18.89 -5.47
N SER A 320 -6.88 20.21 -5.39
CA SER A 320 -5.85 21.21 -5.70
C SER A 320 -4.61 21.08 -4.81
N LEU A 321 -4.82 20.89 -3.50
CA LEU A 321 -3.75 20.66 -2.54
C LEU A 321 -3.02 19.34 -2.83
N TYR A 322 -3.77 18.29 -3.18
CA TYR A 322 -3.19 16.99 -3.53
C TYR A 322 -2.40 17.02 -4.83
N CYS A 323 -2.87 17.69 -5.88
CA CYS A 323 -2.11 17.90 -7.12
C CYS A 323 -0.80 18.68 -6.86
N THR A 324 -0.84 19.67 -5.98
CA THR A 324 0.38 20.38 -5.55
C THR A 324 1.34 19.46 -4.79
N TYR A 325 0.82 18.58 -3.92
CA TYR A 325 1.62 17.56 -3.25
C TYR A 325 2.23 16.54 -4.23
N LEU A 326 1.50 16.11 -5.27
CA LEU A 326 2.04 15.25 -6.32
C LEU A 326 3.15 15.95 -7.10
N CYS A 327 2.97 17.23 -7.43
CA CYS A 327 4.02 18.05 -8.06
C CYS A 327 5.25 18.15 -7.16
N TYR A 328 5.10 18.52 -5.89
CA TYR A 328 6.18 18.52 -4.90
C TYR A 328 6.91 17.17 -4.85
N SER A 329 6.15 16.08 -4.73
CA SER A 329 6.73 14.75 -4.62
C SER A 329 7.43 14.31 -5.89
N ALA A 330 7.00 14.80 -7.06
CA ALA A 330 7.69 14.59 -8.33
C ALA A 330 9.02 15.32 -8.34
N LEU A 331 9.03 16.63 -8.09
CA LEU A 331 10.25 17.46 -8.08
C LEU A 331 11.26 16.98 -7.02
N ALA A 332 10.78 16.56 -5.85
CA ALA A 332 11.62 15.97 -4.80
C ALA A 332 12.26 14.63 -5.21
N SER A 333 11.73 13.96 -6.23
CA SER A 333 12.26 12.70 -6.77
C SER A 333 13.22 12.91 -7.95
N GLU A 334 13.56 14.16 -8.29
CA GLU A 334 14.54 14.47 -9.33
C GLU A 334 15.92 13.84 -9.02
N PRO A 335 16.69 13.47 -10.06
CA PRO A 335 18.06 12.98 -9.87
C PRO A 335 18.96 13.94 -9.11
N ARG A 336 19.98 13.40 -8.42
CA ARG A 336 20.88 14.18 -7.55
C ARG A 336 21.82 15.12 -8.30
N ASP A 337 22.13 14.79 -9.54
CA ASP A 337 22.90 15.59 -10.48
C ASP A 337 22.07 16.71 -11.13
N TYR A 338 20.75 16.74 -10.90
CA TYR A 338 19.91 17.82 -11.37
C TYR A 338 19.98 19.03 -10.42
N GLU A 339 20.72 20.04 -10.85
CA GLU A 339 21.09 21.23 -10.06
C GLU A 339 19.89 22.08 -9.58
N CYS A 340 18.74 21.96 -10.25
CA CYS A 340 17.51 22.69 -9.92
C CYS A 340 16.83 22.20 -8.63
N ASN A 341 17.13 20.98 -8.17
CA ASN A 341 16.57 20.46 -6.92
C ASN A 341 17.34 20.99 -5.71
N GLY A 342 16.90 22.13 -5.16
CA GLY A 342 17.49 22.75 -3.97
C GLY A 342 17.35 21.92 -2.69
N LEU A 343 16.50 20.90 -2.67
CA LEU A 343 16.26 20.05 -1.50
C LEU A 343 17.46 19.13 -1.21
N HIS A 344 18.23 18.74 -2.22
CA HIS A 344 19.44 17.94 -2.06
C HIS A 344 20.53 18.64 -1.24
N LYS A 345 20.52 19.97 -1.18
CA LYS A 345 21.46 20.75 -0.35
C LYS A 345 21.13 20.66 1.15
N HIS A 346 19.89 20.31 1.50
CA HIS A 346 19.39 20.32 2.88
C HIS A 346 19.05 18.94 3.46
N SER A 347 18.90 17.90 2.64
CA SER A 347 18.58 16.55 3.12
C SER A 347 19.27 15.45 2.30
N LYS A 348 20.13 14.65 2.94
CA LYS A 348 20.80 13.48 2.33
C LYS A 348 19.90 12.23 2.25
N ALA A 349 18.80 12.20 3.01
CA ALA A 349 17.87 11.07 3.07
C ALA A 349 16.43 11.58 3.25
N VAL A 350 15.46 10.84 2.71
CA VAL A 350 14.04 11.04 3.00
C VAL A 350 13.84 10.85 4.51
N SER A 351 13.26 11.85 5.19
CA SER A 351 13.00 11.77 6.63
C SER A 351 12.14 10.54 6.94
N SER A 352 12.46 9.82 8.02
CA SER A 352 11.63 8.72 8.53
C SER A 352 10.17 9.14 8.73
N GLY A 353 9.93 10.42 9.04
CA GLY A 353 8.58 10.98 9.13
C GLY A 353 7.83 10.99 7.80
N THR A 354 8.48 11.34 6.69
CA THR A 354 7.87 11.33 5.35
C THR A 354 7.54 9.89 4.90
N LEU A 355 8.41 8.94 5.21
CA LEU A 355 8.17 7.51 4.96
C LEU A 355 6.98 6.98 5.77
N ALA A 356 6.93 7.32 7.07
CA ALA A 356 5.83 6.94 7.94
C ALA A 356 4.49 7.55 7.48
N LEU A 357 4.47 8.82 7.08
CA LEU A 357 3.28 9.48 6.53
C LEU A 357 2.81 8.82 5.23
N GLY A 358 3.74 8.47 4.34
CA GLY A 358 3.40 7.74 3.12
C GLY A 358 2.77 6.37 3.41
N LEU A 359 3.35 5.60 4.33
CA LEU A 359 2.83 4.28 4.70
C LEU A 359 1.46 4.38 5.37
N LEU A 360 1.31 5.34 6.29
CA LEU A 360 0.04 5.62 6.93
C LEU A 360 -1.03 5.96 5.88
N THR A 361 -0.68 6.80 4.90
CA THR A 361 -1.59 7.17 3.81
C THR A 361 -1.97 5.93 2.99
N THR A 362 -1.03 5.04 2.65
CA THR A 362 -1.32 3.77 1.96
C THR A 362 -2.30 2.91 2.74
N VAL A 363 -2.05 2.72 4.04
CA VAL A 363 -2.93 1.94 4.92
C VAL A 363 -4.32 2.55 4.98
N LEU A 364 -4.43 3.87 5.16
CA LEU A 364 -5.70 4.58 5.18
C LEU A 364 -6.45 4.44 3.84
N SER A 365 -5.77 4.52 2.69
CA SER A 365 -6.38 4.33 1.37
C SER A 365 -6.92 2.91 1.20
N VAL A 366 -6.15 1.90 1.59
CA VAL A 366 -6.57 0.49 1.49
C VAL A 366 -7.74 0.19 2.44
N VAL A 367 -7.68 0.70 3.67
CA VAL A 367 -8.77 0.59 4.66
C VAL A 367 -10.02 1.31 4.15
N TYR A 368 -9.88 2.50 3.60
CA TYR A 368 -10.99 3.24 3.01
C TYR A 368 -11.63 2.45 1.87
N SER A 369 -10.83 1.91 0.94
CA SER A 369 -11.34 1.05 -0.14
C SER A 369 -12.10 -0.17 0.40
N ALA A 370 -11.60 -0.79 1.46
CA ALA A 370 -12.23 -1.94 2.10
C ALA A 370 -13.56 -1.59 2.79
N VAL A 371 -13.65 -0.43 3.43
CA VAL A 371 -14.89 0.06 4.05
C VAL A 371 -15.89 0.48 2.97
N ARG A 372 -15.44 1.19 1.93
CA ARG A 372 -16.27 1.66 0.83
C ARG A 372 -16.85 0.52 0.01
N ALA A 373 -16.08 -0.55 -0.25
CA ALA A 373 -16.59 -1.79 -0.84
C ALA A 373 -17.77 -2.42 -0.06
N GLY A 374 -18.01 -2.01 1.18
CA GLY A 374 -19.14 -2.42 2.01
C GLY A 374 -20.33 -1.51 2.05
N SER A 375 -20.20 -0.30 1.50
CA SER A 375 -21.29 0.64 1.34
C SER A 375 -21.81 0.49 -0.10
N SER A 376 -23.11 0.39 -0.31
CA SER A 376 -23.74 0.14 -1.63
C SER A 376 -23.58 1.28 -2.66
N THR A 377 -22.60 2.16 -2.47
CA THR A 377 -22.31 3.36 -3.26
C THR A 377 -20.96 3.19 -3.98
N THR A 378 -21.04 2.75 -5.25
CA THR A 378 -20.13 3.04 -6.38
C THR A 378 -18.68 2.50 -6.43
N LEU A 379 -18.14 2.50 -7.67
CA LEU A 379 -16.82 2.10 -8.21
C LEU A 379 -16.38 0.63 -8.15
N LEU A 380 -16.74 -0.12 -7.12
CA LEU A 380 -16.27 -1.51 -6.95
C LEU A 380 -17.30 -2.58 -7.32
N SER A 381 -18.52 -2.16 -7.68
CA SER A 381 -19.60 -3.08 -8.01
C SER A 381 -19.40 -3.73 -9.40
N PRO A 382 -19.70 -5.02 -9.55
CA PRO A 382 -19.64 -5.67 -10.86
C PRO A 382 -20.60 -4.98 -11.85
N PRO A 383 -20.22 -4.79 -13.13
CA PRO A 383 -21.01 -4.07 -14.14
C PRO A 383 -22.36 -4.70 -14.50
N SER A 384 -22.72 -5.84 -13.91
CA SER A 384 -23.99 -6.56 -14.13
C SER A 384 -24.87 -6.64 -12.88
N SER A 385 -24.58 -5.88 -11.81
CA SER A 385 -25.41 -5.89 -10.59
C SER A 385 -26.53 -4.84 -10.71
N PRO A 386 -27.80 -5.19 -10.50
CA PRO A 386 -28.88 -4.21 -10.40
C PRO A 386 -28.52 -3.22 -9.29
N ARG A 387 -28.30 -1.95 -9.63
CA ARG A 387 -28.02 -0.88 -8.67
C ARG A 387 -29.23 -0.83 -7.73
N ALA A 388 -29.07 -1.35 -6.52
CA ALA A 388 -30.11 -1.28 -5.50
C ALA A 388 -30.23 0.19 -5.09
N GLY A 389 -31.07 0.92 -5.83
CA GLY A 389 -31.51 2.25 -5.47
C GLY A 389 -32.10 2.19 -4.07
N SER A 390 -31.72 3.16 -3.24
CA SER A 390 -32.37 3.49 -1.98
C SER A 390 -33.79 4.00 -2.24
N GLY A 391 -34.68 3.10 -2.65
CA GLY A 391 -36.12 3.30 -2.64
C GLY A 391 -36.70 2.17 -1.81
N LYS A 392 -36.99 2.41 -0.53
CA LYS A 392 -37.94 1.55 0.19
C LYS A 392 -39.25 1.61 -0.60
N PRO A 393 -39.79 0.51 -1.15
CA PRO A 393 -41.13 0.53 -1.70
C PRO A 393 -42.09 0.91 -0.56
N LEU A 394 -42.80 2.01 -0.74
CA LEU A 394 -43.75 2.58 0.22
C LEU A 394 -45.07 1.80 0.29
N LEU A 395 -45.06 0.48 0.03
CA LEU A 395 -46.25 -0.35 0.13
C LEU A 395 -45.94 -1.67 0.82
N PRO A 396 -46.63 -2.01 1.92
CA PRO A 396 -46.62 -3.36 2.47
C PRO A 396 -47.54 -4.22 1.62
N LEU A 397 -46.98 -4.94 0.64
CA LEU A 397 -47.68 -6.08 0.02
C LEU A 397 -47.06 -7.38 0.53
N ASP A 398 -47.89 -8.07 1.29
CA ASP A 398 -47.96 -9.47 1.68
C ASP A 398 -46.75 -10.41 1.63
N LYS A 399 -46.65 -11.15 2.73
CA LYS A 399 -45.67 -12.18 3.13
C LYS A 399 -45.66 -13.46 2.25
N VAL A 400 -45.96 -13.34 0.97
CA VAL A 400 -45.91 -14.46 0.01
C VAL A 400 -44.59 -14.44 -0.78
N ASP A 401 -43.96 -13.27 -0.94
CA ASP A 401 -42.71 -13.14 -1.73
C ASP A 401 -41.41 -13.38 -0.92
N GLU A 402 -41.48 -13.44 0.42
CA GLU A 402 -40.28 -13.68 1.27
C GLU A 402 -39.73 -15.11 1.17
N GLU A 403 -40.52 -16.07 0.69
CA GLU A 403 -40.06 -17.45 0.47
C GLU A 403 -39.46 -17.64 -0.94
N GLU A 404 -39.95 -16.93 -1.97
CA GLU A 404 -39.36 -16.95 -3.32
C GLU A 404 -38.07 -16.10 -3.43
N GLU A 405 -37.95 -15.00 -2.67
CA GLU A 405 -36.69 -14.22 -2.63
C GLU A 405 -35.54 -14.93 -1.90
N LYS A 406 -35.82 -15.90 -1.03
CA LYS A 406 -34.78 -16.69 -0.35
C LYS A 406 -34.05 -17.67 -1.27
N GLU A 407 -34.65 -18.07 -2.38
CA GLU A 407 -33.98 -18.92 -3.38
C GLU A 407 -33.13 -18.14 -4.40
N ARG A 408 -33.42 -16.85 -4.61
CA ARG A 408 -32.62 -16.02 -5.53
C ARG A 408 -31.30 -15.63 -4.84
N SER A 409 -30.19 -16.20 -5.32
CA SER A 409 -28.86 -15.97 -4.73
C SER A 409 -28.54 -14.48 -4.66
N LYS A 410 -28.26 -13.96 -3.46
CA LYS A 410 -27.87 -12.57 -3.26
C LYS A 410 -26.61 -12.25 -4.08
N PRO A 411 -26.62 -11.18 -4.90
CA PRO A 411 -25.44 -10.77 -5.65
C PRO A 411 -24.34 -10.32 -4.66
N VAL A 412 -23.08 -10.44 -5.09
CA VAL A 412 -21.96 -9.88 -4.32
C VAL A 412 -22.00 -8.35 -4.35
N SER A 413 -21.70 -7.73 -3.21
CA SER A 413 -21.77 -6.26 -3.07
C SER A 413 -20.64 -5.52 -3.80
N TYR A 414 -19.50 -6.19 -4.02
CA TYR A 414 -18.33 -5.66 -4.70
C TYR A 414 -17.57 -6.78 -5.43
N SER A 415 -16.73 -6.40 -6.40
CA SER A 415 -15.85 -7.31 -7.11
C SER A 415 -14.69 -7.74 -6.21
N TYR A 416 -14.67 -9.02 -5.83
CA TYR A 416 -13.60 -9.61 -5.01
C TYR A 416 -12.25 -9.59 -5.73
N SER A 417 -12.25 -9.80 -7.05
CA SER A 417 -11.03 -9.75 -7.87
C SER A 417 -10.40 -8.36 -7.84
N PHE A 418 -11.19 -7.31 -8.08
CA PHE A 418 -10.68 -5.93 -8.07
C PHE A 418 -10.25 -5.52 -6.66
N PHE A 419 -10.98 -5.94 -5.62
CA PHE A 419 -10.57 -5.72 -4.23
C PHE A 419 -9.16 -6.24 -3.97
N HIS A 420 -8.85 -7.50 -4.30
CA HIS A 420 -7.51 -8.08 -4.10
C HIS A 420 -6.45 -7.46 -5.03
N LEU A 421 -6.83 -7.04 -6.23
CA LEU A 421 -5.94 -6.32 -7.15
C LEU A 421 -5.43 -5.01 -6.53
N ILE A 422 -6.27 -4.27 -5.80
CA ILE A 422 -5.85 -3.06 -5.08
C ILE A 422 -4.77 -3.38 -4.04
N PHE A 423 -4.91 -4.46 -3.27
CA PHE A 423 -3.88 -4.89 -2.29
C PHE A 423 -2.58 -5.34 -2.97
N SER A 424 -2.67 -5.99 -4.12
CA SER A 424 -1.51 -6.37 -4.92
C SER A 424 -0.72 -5.13 -5.37
N LEU A 425 -1.40 -4.14 -5.93
CA LEU A 425 -0.79 -2.86 -6.32
C LEU A 425 -0.27 -2.06 -5.12
N ALA A 426 -1.00 -2.08 -4.00
CA ALA A 426 -0.57 -1.44 -2.75
C ALA A 426 0.73 -2.07 -2.21
N SER A 427 0.95 -3.37 -2.43
CA SER A 427 2.18 -4.05 -2.03
C SER A 427 3.37 -3.51 -2.82
N MET A 428 3.24 -3.40 -4.14
CA MET A 428 4.28 -2.81 -5.01
C MET A 428 4.59 -1.36 -4.63
N TYR A 429 3.57 -0.55 -4.34
CA TYR A 429 3.74 0.83 -3.88
C TYR A 429 4.47 0.92 -2.54
N SER A 430 4.07 0.11 -1.57
CA SER A 430 4.71 0.07 -0.26
C SER A 430 6.18 -0.33 -0.32
N ALA A 431 6.55 -1.24 -1.24
CA ALA A 431 7.95 -1.55 -1.49
C ALA A 431 8.72 -0.32 -1.95
N MET A 432 8.27 0.34 -3.02
CA MET A 432 8.97 1.53 -3.56
C MET A 432 9.05 2.67 -2.54
N LEU A 433 8.01 2.84 -1.73
CA LEU A 433 8.02 3.81 -0.65
C LEU A 433 9.09 3.46 0.41
N LEU A 434 9.12 2.22 0.89
CA LEU A 434 10.09 1.76 1.90
C LEU A 434 11.52 1.69 1.38
N THR A 435 11.74 1.53 0.07
CA THR A 435 13.06 1.55 -0.54
C THR A 435 13.48 2.95 -1.02
N GLY A 436 12.66 3.98 -0.72
CA GLY A 436 12.95 5.36 -1.09
C GLY A 436 13.01 5.59 -2.61
N TRP A 437 12.37 4.72 -3.40
CA TRP A 437 12.40 4.74 -4.86
C TRP A 437 13.80 4.58 -5.49
N SER A 438 14.80 4.20 -4.70
CA SER A 438 16.17 3.95 -5.18
C SER A 438 16.32 2.54 -5.78
N THR A 439 17.19 2.41 -6.79
CA THR A 439 17.58 1.11 -7.36
C THR A 439 18.63 0.42 -6.51
N SER A 440 18.45 -0.89 -6.29
CA SER A 440 19.42 -1.76 -5.61
C SER A 440 20.64 -2.15 -6.47
N VAL A 441 20.90 -1.50 -7.61
CA VAL A 441 21.99 -1.95 -8.50
C VAL A 441 23.29 -1.23 -8.16
N GLY A 442 24.21 -1.98 -7.56
CA GLY A 442 25.58 -1.55 -7.32
C GLY A 442 26.34 -1.25 -8.61
N GLU A 443 27.09 -0.14 -8.58
CA GLU A 443 28.41 0.05 -9.18
C GLU A 443 28.66 -0.40 -10.64
N SER A 444 27.67 -0.29 -11.53
CA SER A 444 27.93 -0.31 -12.97
C SER A 444 27.25 0.86 -13.66
N GLY A 445 28.07 1.73 -14.24
CA GLY A 445 27.75 3.06 -14.79
C GLY A 445 26.87 3.08 -16.04
N ASN A 446 25.86 2.21 -16.12
CA ASN A 446 24.71 2.37 -17.01
C ASN A 446 23.48 2.59 -16.13
N LEU A 447 23.51 3.68 -15.35
CA LEU A 447 22.38 4.12 -14.54
C LEU A 447 21.26 4.56 -15.47
N VAL A 448 20.19 3.76 -15.55
CA VAL A 448 18.88 4.32 -15.90
C VAL A 448 18.54 5.25 -14.74
N ASP A 449 18.57 6.55 -15.02
CA ASP A 449 18.37 7.59 -14.02
C ASP A 449 16.96 7.49 -13.43
N VAL A 450 16.86 6.84 -12.26
CA VAL A 450 15.59 6.35 -11.66
C VAL A 450 14.70 7.50 -11.20
N GLY A 451 15.28 8.69 -11.01
CA GLY A 451 14.54 9.89 -10.61
C GLY A 451 13.53 10.31 -11.66
N TRP A 452 13.92 10.41 -12.94
CA TRP A 452 13.05 10.89 -14.01
C TRP A 452 11.80 10.04 -14.25
N PRO A 453 11.86 8.70 -14.29
CA PRO A 453 10.65 7.87 -14.34
C PRO A 453 9.72 8.12 -13.15
N SER A 454 10.25 8.28 -11.93
CA SER A 454 9.44 8.58 -10.75
C SER A 454 8.76 9.95 -10.86
N VAL A 455 9.50 10.97 -11.32
CA VAL A 455 8.98 12.32 -11.61
C VAL A 455 7.80 12.23 -12.57
N TRP A 456 7.99 11.60 -13.73
CA TRP A 456 6.97 11.51 -14.78
C TRP A 456 5.73 10.71 -14.34
N VAL A 457 5.91 9.60 -13.61
CA VAL A 457 4.78 8.83 -13.06
C VAL A 457 3.91 9.73 -12.17
N ARG A 458 4.51 10.56 -11.32
CA ARG A 458 3.78 11.45 -10.40
C ARG A 458 3.13 12.63 -11.13
N ILE A 459 3.82 13.24 -12.11
CA ILE A 459 3.27 14.32 -12.92
C ILE A 459 2.08 13.85 -13.77
N VAL A 460 2.23 12.72 -14.48
CA VAL A 460 1.15 12.11 -15.26
C VAL A 460 -0.01 11.70 -14.36
N THR A 461 0.26 11.19 -13.16
CA THR A 461 -0.79 10.92 -12.15
C THR A 461 -1.54 12.21 -11.81
N GLY A 462 -0.85 13.33 -11.61
CA GLY A 462 -1.48 14.63 -11.37
C GLY A 462 -2.37 15.09 -12.53
N TRP A 463 -1.93 14.90 -13.78
CA TRP A 463 -2.72 15.24 -14.96
C TRP A 463 -3.94 14.32 -15.14
N ALA A 464 -3.77 13.02 -14.92
CA ALA A 464 -4.86 12.06 -14.93
C ALA A 464 -5.89 12.36 -13.83
N THR A 465 -5.43 12.76 -12.63
CA THR A 465 -6.28 13.24 -11.53
C THR A 465 -7.14 14.41 -11.98
N ALA A 466 -6.51 15.39 -12.63
CA ALA A 466 -7.20 16.57 -13.10
C ALA A 466 -8.24 16.24 -14.17
N ALA A 467 -7.89 15.39 -15.13
CA ALA A 467 -8.80 14.91 -16.16
C ALA A 467 -9.99 14.16 -15.55
N LEU A 468 -9.75 13.25 -14.59
CA LEU A 468 -10.81 12.48 -13.93
C LEU A 468 -11.74 13.38 -13.10
N PHE A 469 -11.20 14.37 -12.39
CA PHE A 469 -12.01 15.32 -11.63
C PHE A 469 -12.88 16.20 -12.54
N ILE A 470 -12.28 16.79 -13.59
CA ILE A 470 -13.05 17.60 -14.55
C ILE A 470 -14.11 16.74 -15.22
N TRP A 471 -13.75 15.51 -15.62
CA TRP A 471 -14.68 14.58 -16.22
C TRP A 471 -15.84 14.21 -15.28
N SER A 472 -15.58 13.98 -13.98
CA SER A 472 -16.65 13.65 -13.03
C SER A 472 -17.70 14.74 -12.88
N GLN A 473 -17.33 16.00 -13.11
CA GLN A 473 -18.23 17.16 -13.06
C GLN A 473 -18.93 17.42 -14.40
N VAL A 474 -18.21 17.22 -15.52
CA VAL A 474 -18.71 17.55 -16.86
C VAL A 474 -19.54 16.42 -17.47
N ALA A 475 -19.22 15.17 -17.17
CA ALA A 475 -19.89 14.01 -17.78
C ALA A 475 -21.41 13.95 -17.52
N PRO A 476 -21.93 14.25 -16.30
CA PRO A 476 -23.38 14.31 -16.06
C PRO A 476 -24.11 15.35 -16.93
N ILE A 477 -23.43 16.43 -17.32
CA ILE A 477 -24.01 17.48 -18.18
C ILE A 477 -24.00 17.05 -19.64
N LEU A 478 -22.92 16.42 -20.10
CA LEU A 478 -22.77 15.97 -21.49
C LEU A 478 -23.62 14.74 -21.82
N PHE A 479 -23.90 13.88 -20.83
CA PHE A 479 -24.67 12.66 -21.02
C PHE A 479 -25.77 12.52 -19.95
N PRO A 480 -26.81 13.36 -19.98
CA PRO A 480 -27.86 13.37 -18.96
C PRO A 480 -28.62 12.04 -18.84
N ASP A 481 -28.64 11.23 -19.92
CA ASP A 481 -29.31 9.92 -19.95
C ASP A 481 -28.48 8.78 -19.34
N ARG A 482 -27.26 9.03 -18.84
CA ARG A 482 -26.43 8.04 -18.16
C ARG A 482 -26.33 8.34 -16.67
N GLU A 483 -26.50 7.30 -15.85
CA GLU A 483 -26.15 7.40 -14.43
C GLU A 483 -24.63 7.31 -14.26
N PHE A 484 -24.05 8.29 -13.57
CA PHE A 484 -22.61 8.36 -13.27
C PHE A 484 -22.27 7.85 -11.87
#